data_AF-A0A929KG85-F1
#
_entry.id   AF-A0A929KG85-F1
#
_cell.length_a   1.000
_cell.length_b   1.000
_cell.length_c   1.000
_cell.angle_alpha   90.00
_cell.angle_beta   90.00
_cell.angle_gamma   90.00
#
_symmetry.space_group_name_H-M   'P 1'
#
loop_
_entity.id
_entity.type
_entity.pdbx_description
1 polymer ?
#
loop_
_entity_poly.entity_id
_entity_poly.type
_entity_poly.pdbx_seq_one_letter_code
_entity_poly.pdbx_strand_id
1 'polypeptide(L)'
;MIRSDQKNRVLSVRHLFVQTVASLYILLFLYAATSKLADFGTFQLQMRKSPFITAYAAVLAWLVPMVEIGIAVLLIFPKTILPGLFASFGLMTLFSLYIFGILHFSQEIPCNCGGIISAMSWDQHLAFNCVFLLLAIIAIVLKSDPVKITDLKKSS
;
A
#
# COMPACT_ATOMS: atom_id res chain seq x y z
N MET A 1 -3.34 -9.18 39.30
CA MET A 1 -3.32 -10.29 38.31
C MET A 1 -4.20 -10.00 37.09
N ILE A 2 -5.46 -9.57 37.23
CA ILE A 2 -6.37 -9.30 36.09
C ILE A 2 -5.87 -8.17 35.14
N ARG A 3 -5.18 -7.15 35.66
CA ARG A 3 -4.70 -5.99 34.87
C ARG A 3 -3.51 -6.29 33.94
N SER A 4 -2.69 -7.30 34.25
CA SER A 4 -1.58 -7.74 33.38
C SER A 4 -2.07 -8.54 32.18
N ASP A 5 -3.10 -9.38 32.34
CA ASP A 5 -3.69 -10.14 31.24
C ASP A 5 -4.42 -9.24 30.24
N GLN A 6 -5.13 -8.21 30.70
CA GLN A 6 -5.78 -7.24 29.82
C GLN A 6 -4.74 -6.45 28.99
N LYS A 7 -3.62 -6.05 29.61
CA LYS A 7 -2.52 -5.34 28.93
C LYS A 7 -1.87 -6.20 27.84
N ASN A 8 -1.55 -7.45 28.17
CA ASN A 8 -0.93 -8.39 27.22
C ASN A 8 -1.87 -8.70 26.04
N ARG A 9 -3.18 -8.79 26.30
CA ARG A 9 -4.20 -9.00 25.26
C ARG A 9 -4.28 -7.80 24.30
N VAL A 10 -4.29 -6.56 24.80
CA VAL A 10 -4.35 -5.35 23.95
C VAL A 10 -3.07 -5.16 23.13
N LEU A 11 -1.88 -5.38 23.70
CA LEU A 11 -0.61 -5.33 22.95
C LEU A 11 -0.56 -6.40 21.85
N SER A 12 -1.07 -7.60 22.14
CA SER A 12 -1.15 -8.71 21.17
C SER A 12 -2.08 -8.38 20.00
N VAL A 13 -3.27 -7.84 20.25
CA VAL A 13 -4.23 -7.47 19.19
C VAL A 13 -3.67 -6.37 18.28
N ARG A 14 -3.03 -5.34 18.84
CA ARG A 14 -2.38 -4.28 18.05
C ARG A 14 -1.27 -4.84 17.17
N HIS A 15 -0.41 -5.68 17.75
CA HIS A 15 0.68 -6.32 17.03
C HIS A 15 0.16 -7.21 15.90
N LEU A 16 -0.86 -8.03 16.18
CA LEU A 16 -1.51 -8.90 15.20
C LEU A 16 -2.11 -8.08 14.06
N PHE A 17 -2.83 -7.00 14.36
CA PHE A 17 -3.40 -6.13 13.32
C PHE A 17 -2.32 -5.54 12.41
N VAL A 18 -1.25 -4.98 12.99
CA VAL A 18 -0.13 -4.42 12.21
C VAL A 18 0.53 -5.49 11.34
N GLN A 19 0.73 -6.70 11.85
CA GLN A 19 1.28 -7.83 11.08
C GLN A 19 0.34 -8.27 9.95
N THR A 20 -0.97 -8.32 10.20
CA THR A 20 -1.96 -8.62 9.17
C THR A 20 -1.93 -7.57 8.06
N VAL A 21 -1.93 -6.28 8.39
CA VAL A 21 -1.84 -5.19 7.41
C VAL A 21 -0.54 -5.26 6.62
N ALA A 22 0.60 -5.47 7.29
CA ALA A 22 1.89 -5.64 6.61
C ALA A 22 1.86 -6.83 5.63
N SER A 23 1.27 -7.96 6.04
CA SER A 23 1.16 -9.16 5.20
C SER A 23 0.27 -8.92 3.97
N LEU A 24 -0.84 -8.20 4.13
CA LEU A 24 -1.70 -7.79 3.01
C LEU A 24 -0.96 -6.91 2.01
N TYR A 25 -0.17 -5.95 2.49
CA TYR A 25 0.66 -5.10 1.63
C TYR A 25 1.76 -5.88 0.91
N ILE A 26 2.42 -6.83 1.59
CA ILE A 26 3.42 -7.72 0.96
C ILE A 26 2.78 -8.49 -0.19
N LEU A 27 1.63 -9.14 0.06
CA LEU A 27 0.93 -9.92 -0.96
C LEU A 27 0.53 -9.03 -2.13
N LEU A 28 -0.03 -7.86 -1.84
CA LEU A 28 -0.46 -6.91 -2.86
C LEU A 28 0.70 -6.45 -3.74
N PHE A 29 1.79 -5.97 -3.15
CA PHE A 29 2.92 -5.44 -3.91
C PHE A 29 3.70 -6.51 -4.65
N LEU A 30 3.89 -7.70 -4.06
CA LEU A 30 4.51 -8.80 -4.78
C LEU A 30 3.64 -9.25 -5.95
N TYR A 31 2.34 -9.43 -5.76
CA TYR A 31 1.42 -9.77 -6.85
C TYR A 31 1.47 -8.71 -7.97
N ALA A 32 1.42 -7.43 -7.59
CA ALA A 32 1.43 -6.31 -8.52
C ALA A 32 2.76 -6.19 -9.28
N ALA A 33 3.91 -6.39 -8.62
CA ALA A 33 5.22 -6.36 -9.27
C ALA A 33 5.41 -7.56 -10.20
N THR A 34 5.03 -8.75 -9.74
CA THR A 34 5.20 -9.99 -10.51
C THR A 34 4.34 -9.96 -11.77
N SER A 35 3.09 -9.50 -11.67
CA SER A 35 2.21 -9.37 -12.86
C SER A 35 2.75 -8.34 -13.87
N LYS A 36 3.32 -7.22 -13.41
CA LYS A 36 3.97 -6.22 -14.27
C LYS A 36 5.23 -6.75 -14.95
N LEU A 37 6.06 -7.53 -14.23
CA LEU A 37 7.29 -8.10 -14.79
C LEU A 37 7.00 -9.26 -15.74
N ALA A 38 5.98 -10.07 -15.45
CA ALA A 38 5.56 -11.17 -16.31
C ALA A 38 5.05 -10.69 -17.67
N ASP A 39 4.37 -9.54 -17.71
CA ASP A 39 3.91 -8.90 -18.95
C ASP A 39 4.46 -7.46 -19.08
N PHE A 40 5.80 -7.37 -19.01
CA PHE A 40 6.51 -6.09 -19.03
C PHE A 40 6.23 -5.26 -20.29
N GLY A 41 6.13 -5.92 -21.45
CA GLY A 41 5.86 -5.26 -22.73
C GLY A 41 4.51 -4.54 -22.73
N THR A 42 3.46 -5.21 -22.26
CA THR A 42 2.12 -4.62 -22.15
C THR A 42 2.07 -3.53 -21.10
N PHE A 43 2.73 -3.72 -19.95
CA PHE A 43 2.81 -2.70 -18.90
C PHE A 43 3.51 -1.41 -19.39
N GLN A 44 4.66 -1.55 -20.07
CA GLN A 44 5.36 -0.40 -20.65
C GLN A 44 4.52 0.29 -21.73
N LEU A 45 3.79 -0.47 -22.55
CA LEU A 45 2.89 0.08 -23.57
C LEU A 45 1.73 0.88 -22.94
N GLN A 46 1.14 0.38 -21.85
CA GLN A 46 0.11 1.11 -21.11
C GLN A 46 0.63 2.45 -20.58
N MET A 47 1.84 2.47 -20.00
CA MET A 47 2.44 3.72 -19.56
C MET A 47 2.68 4.70 -20.71
N ARG A 48 3.08 4.21 -21.89
CA ARG A 48 3.24 5.06 -23.07
C ARG A 48 1.91 5.68 -23.53
N LYS A 49 0.82 4.94 -23.39
CA LYS A 49 -0.54 5.41 -23.72
C LYS A 49 -1.14 6.31 -22.64
N SER A 50 -0.49 6.47 -21.49
CA SER A 50 -1.00 7.32 -20.41
C SER A 50 -0.63 8.79 -20.62
N PRO A 51 -1.60 9.72 -20.59
CA PRO A 51 -1.40 11.12 -20.96
C PRO A 51 -0.34 11.84 -20.13
N PHE A 52 -0.13 11.44 -18.87
CA PHE A 52 0.75 12.17 -17.93
C PHE A 52 2.18 11.60 -17.85
N ILE A 53 2.40 10.35 -18.26
CA ILE A 53 3.67 9.63 -17.97
C ILE A 53 4.34 9.04 -19.21
N THR A 54 3.83 9.30 -20.42
CA THR A 54 4.37 8.77 -21.68
C THR A 54 5.89 8.93 -21.81
N ALA A 55 6.42 10.12 -21.50
CA ALA A 55 7.84 10.43 -21.61
C ALA A 55 8.72 9.60 -20.65
N TYR A 56 8.17 9.17 -19.52
CA TYR A 56 8.88 8.43 -18.48
C TYR A 56 8.53 6.93 -18.47
N ALA A 57 7.70 6.47 -19.41
CA ALA A 57 7.15 5.13 -19.44
C ALA A 57 8.21 4.02 -19.34
N ALA A 58 9.35 4.18 -20.02
CA ALA A 58 10.42 3.18 -19.98
C ALA A 58 11.13 3.10 -18.62
N VAL A 59 11.34 4.25 -17.97
CA VAL A 59 11.98 4.31 -16.66
C VAL A 59 11.01 3.82 -15.58
N LEU A 60 9.76 4.29 -15.62
CA LEU A 60 8.72 3.91 -14.67
C LEU A 60 8.34 2.43 -14.77
N ALA A 61 8.37 1.84 -15.97
CA ALA A 61 8.10 0.41 -16.15
C ALA A 61 9.06 -0.49 -15.35
N TRP A 62 10.31 -0.06 -15.15
CA TRP A 62 11.27 -0.73 -14.26
C TRP A 62 11.15 -0.23 -12.82
N LEU A 63 11.07 1.07 -12.62
CA LEU A 63 11.10 1.67 -11.29
C LEU A 63 9.93 1.20 -10.42
N VAL A 64 8.72 1.14 -10.98
CA VAL A 64 7.51 0.81 -10.23
C VAL A 64 7.59 -0.61 -9.62
N PRO A 65 7.82 -1.69 -10.41
CA PRO A 65 8.00 -3.03 -9.83
C PRO A 65 9.15 -3.12 -8.82
N MET A 66 10.26 -2.41 -9.06
CA MET A 66 11.40 -2.44 -8.14
C MET A 66 11.08 -1.80 -6.79
N VAL A 67 10.35 -0.67 -6.78
CA VAL A 67 9.89 -0.02 -5.56
C VAL A 67 8.86 -0.89 -4.84
N GLU A 68 7.92 -1.51 -5.56
CA GLU A 68 6.94 -2.45 -4.99
C GLU A 68 7.62 -3.62 -4.26
N ILE A 69 8.60 -4.26 -4.90
CA ILE A 69 9.38 -5.34 -4.29
C ILE A 69 10.18 -4.82 -3.09
N GLY A 70 10.83 -3.66 -3.22
CA GLY A 70 11.59 -3.06 -2.13
C GLY A 70 10.75 -2.79 -0.87
N ILE A 71 9.53 -2.28 -1.05
CA ILE A 71 8.59 -2.06 0.06
C ILE A 71 8.15 -3.39 0.66
N ALA A 72 7.84 -4.40 -0.16
CA ALA A 72 7.50 -5.73 0.34
C ALA A 72 8.62 -6.32 1.22
N VAL A 73 9.88 -6.16 0.80
CA VAL A 73 11.04 -6.60 1.59
C VAL A 73 11.14 -5.84 2.93
N LEU A 74 10.91 -4.51 2.93
CA LEU A 74 10.89 -3.72 4.17
C LEU A 74 9.80 -4.18 5.14
N LEU A 75 8.65 -4.64 4.65
CA LEU A 75 7.55 -5.10 5.50
C LEU A 75 7.77 -6.49 6.11
N ILE A 76 8.70 -7.30 5.57
CA ILE A 76 9.00 -8.63 6.10
C ILE A 76 9.74 -8.55 7.44
N PHE A 77 10.69 -7.62 7.59
CA PHE A 77 11.50 -7.57 8.80
C PHE A 77 10.83 -6.70 9.89
N PRO A 78 10.73 -7.20 11.13
CA PRO A 78 9.99 -6.53 12.21
C PRO A 78 10.54 -5.14 12.55
N LYS A 79 11.86 -4.94 12.34
CA LYS A 79 12.56 -3.66 12.56
C LYS A 79 12.23 -2.61 11.49
N THR A 80 11.90 -3.03 10.28
CA THR A 80 11.62 -2.14 9.14
C THR A 80 10.14 -2.04 8.79
N ILE A 81 9.25 -2.69 9.54
CA ILE A 81 7.79 -2.58 9.34
C ILE A 81 7.32 -1.12 9.34
N LEU A 82 7.77 -0.28 10.29
CA LEU A 82 7.30 1.10 10.37
C LEU A 82 7.70 1.94 9.15
N PRO A 83 8.99 2.01 8.75
CA PRO A 83 9.35 2.70 7.50
C PRO A 83 8.73 2.04 6.26
N GLY A 84 8.56 0.71 6.26
CA GLY A 84 7.84 -0.01 5.21
C GLY A 84 6.38 0.45 5.08
N LEU A 85 5.66 0.61 6.19
CA LEU A 85 4.28 1.10 6.19
C LEU A 85 4.16 2.54 5.68
N PHE A 86 5.11 3.42 6.05
CA PHE A 86 5.17 4.78 5.50
C PHE A 86 5.45 4.78 3.99
N ALA A 87 6.35 3.92 3.52
CA ALA A 87 6.64 3.76 2.10
C ALA A 87 5.41 3.21 1.34
N SER A 88 4.71 2.21 1.91
CA SER A 88 3.44 1.69 1.38
C SER A 88 2.39 2.79 1.26
N PHE A 89 2.22 3.59 2.31
CA PHE A 89 1.29 4.72 2.33
C PHE A 89 1.61 5.74 1.24
N GLY A 90 2.88 6.11 1.10
CA GLY A 90 3.33 7.06 0.08
C GLY A 90 3.10 6.53 -1.34
N LEU A 91 3.49 5.28 -1.61
CA LEU A 91 3.29 4.67 -2.93
C LEU A 91 1.79 4.52 -3.25
N MET A 92 0.97 4.07 -2.29
CA MET A 92 -0.47 3.93 -2.48
C MET A 92 -1.14 5.28 -2.75
N THR A 93 -0.71 6.33 -2.06
CA THR A 93 -1.16 7.70 -2.32
C THR A 93 -0.80 8.17 -3.71
N LEU A 94 0.43 7.93 -4.17
CA LEU A 94 0.86 8.27 -5.52
C LEU A 94 0.01 7.56 -6.59
N PHE A 95 -0.27 6.26 -6.41
CA PHE A 95 -1.14 5.52 -7.31
C PHE A 95 -2.58 6.05 -7.31
N SER A 96 -3.14 6.37 -6.14
CA SER A 96 -4.48 6.97 -6.04
C SER A 96 -4.56 8.32 -6.74
N LEU A 97 -3.58 9.21 -6.51
CA LEU A 97 -3.53 10.53 -7.16
C LEU A 97 -3.42 10.41 -8.67
N TYR A 98 -2.62 9.46 -9.16
CA TYR A 98 -2.49 9.19 -10.58
C TYR A 98 -3.81 8.72 -11.20
N ILE A 99 -4.49 7.75 -10.58
CA ILE A 99 -5.80 7.27 -11.05
C ILE A 99 -6.84 8.39 -11.02
N PHE A 100 -6.91 9.14 -9.92
CA PHE A 100 -7.81 10.28 -9.78
C PHE A 100 -7.56 11.32 -10.89
N GLY A 101 -6.29 11.58 -11.19
CA GLY A 101 -5.85 12.46 -12.28
C GLY A 101 -6.36 12.00 -13.65
N ILE A 102 -6.24 10.71 -13.96
CA ILE A 102 -6.77 10.13 -15.21
C ILE A 102 -8.28 10.28 -15.28
N LEU A 103 -9.00 9.94 -14.21
CA LEU A 103 -10.47 9.96 -14.20
C LEU A 103 -11.08 11.36 -14.37
N HIS A 104 -10.42 12.40 -13.85
CA HIS A 104 -10.98 13.76 -13.83
C HIS A 104 -10.37 14.70 -14.87
N PHE A 105 -9.15 14.43 -15.35
CA PHE A 105 -8.42 15.35 -16.23
C PHE A 105 -8.04 14.74 -17.59
N SER A 106 -8.22 13.42 -17.80
CA SER A 106 -7.99 12.82 -19.12
C SER A 106 -9.27 12.82 -19.96
N GLN A 107 -9.15 13.15 -21.24
CA GLN A 107 -10.25 13.05 -22.21
C GLN A 107 -10.45 11.61 -22.71
N GLU A 108 -9.42 10.76 -22.60
CA GLU A 108 -9.47 9.35 -22.97
C GLU A 108 -8.93 8.48 -21.84
N ILE A 109 -9.70 7.49 -21.42
CA ILE A 109 -9.32 6.54 -20.37
C ILE A 109 -8.59 5.35 -21.03
N PRO A 110 -7.31 5.11 -20.73
CA PRO A 110 -6.57 4.02 -21.35
C PRO A 110 -7.12 2.65 -20.91
N CYS A 111 -6.99 1.63 -21.77
CA CYS A 111 -7.33 0.25 -21.41
C CYS A 111 -6.52 -0.20 -20.18
N ASN A 112 -7.22 -0.70 -19.17
CA ASN A 112 -6.63 -1.44 -18.06
C ASN A 112 -6.39 -2.89 -18.53
N CYS A 113 -5.18 -3.18 -19.01
CA CYS A 113 -4.87 -4.38 -19.80
C CYS A 113 -3.69 -5.19 -19.17
N GLY A 114 -3.73 -5.55 -17.89
CA GLY A 114 -2.68 -6.23 -17.10
C GLY A 114 -3.16 -6.93 -15.80
N GLY A 115 -3.10 -8.27 -15.77
CA GLY A 115 -3.31 -9.11 -14.58
C GLY A 115 -4.74 -9.16 -14.01
N ILE A 116 -4.94 -9.79 -12.83
CA ILE A 116 -6.26 -9.87 -12.14
C ILE A 116 -6.79 -8.49 -11.77
N ILE A 117 -5.88 -7.54 -11.54
CA ILE A 117 -6.18 -6.13 -11.29
C ILE A 117 -6.84 -5.50 -12.55
N SER A 118 -6.67 -6.06 -13.74
CA SER A 118 -7.37 -5.55 -14.94
C SER A 118 -8.82 -5.97 -15.13
N ALA A 119 -9.33 -6.85 -14.26
CA ALA A 119 -10.75 -7.12 -14.20
C ALA A 119 -11.54 -6.01 -13.47
N MET A 120 -10.85 -5.06 -12.84
CA MET A 120 -11.46 -4.02 -12.02
C MET A 120 -11.52 -2.68 -12.78
N SER A 121 -12.61 -1.93 -12.62
CA SER A 121 -12.73 -0.59 -13.20
C SER A 121 -11.80 0.41 -12.51
N TRP A 122 -11.51 1.53 -13.16
CA TRP A 122 -10.66 2.59 -12.59
C TRP A 122 -11.20 3.14 -11.25
N ASP A 123 -12.52 3.30 -11.12
CA ASP A 123 -13.15 3.72 -9.86
C ASP A 123 -13.01 2.68 -8.76
N GLN A 124 -13.16 1.40 -9.11
CA GLN A 124 -12.98 0.32 -8.16
C GLN A 124 -11.51 0.22 -7.71
N HIS A 125 -10.54 0.46 -8.60
CA HIS A 125 -9.13 0.58 -8.23
C HIS A 125 -8.88 1.71 -7.25
N LEU A 126 -9.46 2.89 -7.51
CA LEU A 126 -9.30 4.03 -6.64
C LEU A 126 -9.89 3.73 -5.24
N ALA A 127 -11.07 3.12 -5.18
CA ALA A 127 -11.69 2.70 -3.94
C ALA A 127 -10.83 1.66 -3.19
N PHE A 128 -10.29 0.66 -3.92
CA PHE A 128 -9.37 -0.33 -3.36
C PHE A 128 -8.13 0.32 -2.75
N ASN A 129 -7.48 1.24 -3.49
CA ASN A 129 -6.31 1.94 -2.98
C ASN A 129 -6.65 2.78 -1.75
N CYS A 130 -7.80 3.47 -1.72
CA CYS A 130 -8.27 4.23 -0.56
C CYS A 130 -8.46 3.37 0.69
N VAL A 131 -9.01 2.16 0.56
CA VAL A 131 -9.13 1.20 1.67
C VAL A 131 -7.75 0.85 2.21
N PHE A 132 -6.80 0.52 1.34
CA PHE A 132 -5.42 0.23 1.77
C PHE A 132 -4.75 1.45 2.43
N LEU A 133 -5.01 2.65 1.91
CA LEU A 133 -4.53 3.91 2.48
C LEU A 133 -4.99 4.09 3.94
N LEU A 134 -6.28 3.85 4.21
CA LEU A 134 -6.83 3.87 5.56
C LEU A 134 -6.20 2.80 6.46
N LEU A 135 -6.03 1.57 5.94
CA LEU A 135 -5.36 0.50 6.69
C LEU A 135 -3.91 0.87 7.07
N ALA A 136 -3.18 1.51 6.16
CA ALA A 136 -1.82 1.97 6.45
C ALA A 136 -1.80 3.04 7.54
N ILE A 137 -2.70 4.04 7.48
CA ILE A 137 -2.81 5.08 8.51
C ILE A 137 -3.06 4.43 9.89
N ILE A 138 -4.03 3.53 9.98
CA ILE A 138 -4.37 2.85 11.24
C ILE A 138 -3.17 2.04 11.75
N ALA A 139 -2.51 1.27 10.87
CA ALA A 139 -1.34 0.48 11.25
C ALA A 139 -0.15 1.35 11.70
N ILE A 140 0.08 2.49 11.05
CA ILE A 140 1.14 3.45 11.42
C ILE A 140 0.85 4.04 12.79
N VAL A 141 -0.37 4.51 13.05
CA VAL A 141 -0.76 5.08 14.36
C VAL A 141 -0.58 4.02 15.46
N LEU A 142 -1.12 2.82 15.26
CA LEU A 142 -1.01 1.73 16.23
C LEU A 142 0.43 1.29 16.51
N LYS A 143 1.32 1.37 15.51
CA LYS A 143 2.75 1.02 15.66
C LYS A 143 3.59 2.17 16.23
N SER A 144 3.17 3.42 16.01
CA SER A 144 3.89 4.63 16.42
C SER A 144 3.53 5.09 17.83
N ASP A 145 2.37 4.67 18.36
CA ASP A 145 1.96 5.00 19.72
C ASP A 145 2.62 4.05 20.74
N PRO A 146 3.67 4.48 21.48
CA PRO A 146 4.03 3.79 22.70
C PRO A 146 2.84 3.95 23.64
N VAL A 147 2.27 2.83 24.12
CA VAL A 147 1.23 2.86 25.16
C VAL A 147 1.78 3.65 26.35
N LYS A 148 1.41 4.92 26.49
CA LYS A 148 1.85 5.78 27.58
C LYS A 148 1.11 5.34 28.84
N ILE A 149 1.87 4.99 29.88
CA ILE A 149 1.35 4.56 31.19
C ILE A 149 0.52 5.69 31.86
N THR A 150 0.63 6.93 31.39
CA THR A 150 -0.02 8.11 31.98
C THR A 150 -1.56 8.11 31.89
N ASP A 151 -2.15 7.39 30.93
CA ASP A 151 -3.61 7.26 30.84
C ASP A 151 -4.20 6.31 31.90
N LEU A 152 -3.35 5.61 32.67
CA LEU A 152 -3.77 4.69 33.73
C LEU A 152 -4.04 5.38 35.08
N LYS A 153 -3.72 6.68 35.22
CA LYS A 153 -3.90 7.43 36.46
C LYS A 153 -5.17 8.29 36.49
N LYS A 154 -5.81 8.55 35.34
CA LYS A 154 -6.98 9.46 35.26
C LYS A 154 -8.34 8.77 35.51
N SER A 155 -8.37 7.46 35.72
CA SER A 155 -9.58 6.70 36.09
C SER A 155 -9.53 6.12 37.52
N SER A 156 -8.66 6.66 38.36
CA SER A 156 -8.58 6.45 39.81
C SER A 156 -8.97 7.73 40.51
#